data_AF-A0A177XXX5-F1
#
_entry.id   AF-A0A177XXX5-F1
#
_cell.length_a   1.000
_cell.length_b   1.000
_cell.length_c   1.000
_cell.angle_alpha   90.00
_cell.angle_beta   90.00
_cell.angle_gamma   90.00
#
_symmetry.space_group_name_H-M   'P 1'
#
loop_
_entity.id
_entity.type
_entity.pdbx_description
1 polymer ?
#
loop_
_entity_poly.entity_id
_entity_poly.type
_entity_poly.pdbx_seq_one_letter_code
_entity_poly.pdbx_strand_id
1 'polypeptide(L)'
;MRPGLPALLLALSPCLLLSTVSAEEAPKTLVQIDDQLFTKHDELKAAQQAKEEQQALLDSKKSELDSLEQTAKSLDEAFSNAKSKLENAYQRMIDDPNTDLAGSQKSYQDAWSAVKQNQKARLAAEQELVETRNVFVTRQAALETIEQHIAELDENKIRARVEQLRGEIKQPQQISVSFTNRCQASLTLSQCDNQTKELALQKAVKQFRTEIAEQTSESAIVKRNINDASLNIHVIKHVTKQAGFYDGVRYRTIMNVELEARPKARVACDLLQVDTQYCFAPGTAHELQADQEMAWVTLAIRSNQFNDSVYIDGVSYGSTPVEIMLPIGLHDITVQKEGYKAFAQQVAVKSDTAIRAVLEEKSNPLRAGSKFADAMAGKGQAPEMIAILQGKYFTGENASKQVFLDHAFGIGATPVTVSQFATFVEHTNYQTDAELKNTCTALVNGEVTPIAKANWRDPGFKQYPNSPVVCVSQNDAKSYTNWLRKQTGAAYRLPTEEEWEVAARAGSQDKYWWGDKFVSGEANTGWSGTPWSNLSTSPVSAFKPNQLGLYDVVGNVWQWTSSPKGIAKGGAWNFSPEMAASDKQLFLSNFEAANYLGFRVVRDIN
;
A
#
# COMPACT_ATOMS: atom_id res chain seq x y z
N MET A 1 95.75 13.35 25.28
CA MET A 1 95.70 14.79 25.54
C MET A 1 95.68 15.53 24.21
N ARG A 2 94.53 16.16 23.86
CA ARG A 2 94.32 17.21 22.83
C ARG A 2 94.76 16.89 21.37
N PRO A 3 94.29 17.61 20.34
CA PRO A 3 93.50 18.86 20.27
C PRO A 3 92.14 18.62 19.57
N GLY A 4 91.22 19.55 19.30
CA GLY A 4 91.15 21.00 19.41
C GLY A 4 89.79 21.42 18.82
N LEU A 5 89.12 22.35 19.51
CA LEU A 5 87.96 23.19 19.13
C LEU A 5 88.17 23.95 17.77
N PRO A 6 87.21 24.77 17.24
CA PRO A 6 85.89 25.22 17.74
C PRO A 6 84.76 25.40 16.67
N ALA A 7 83.61 25.92 17.14
CA ALA A 7 82.74 26.89 16.46
C ALA A 7 81.55 26.34 15.63
N LEU A 8 80.33 26.44 16.18
CA LEU A 8 79.34 27.49 15.89
C LEU A 8 78.00 27.09 16.57
N LEU A 9 77.58 27.83 17.59
CA LEU A 9 76.23 27.76 18.16
C LEU A 9 75.37 28.79 17.42
N LEU A 10 74.65 28.34 16.40
CA LEU A 10 73.52 29.05 15.81
C LEU A 10 72.24 28.35 16.27
N ALA A 11 71.55 28.99 17.20
CA ALA A 11 70.19 28.64 17.57
C ALA A 11 69.27 28.88 16.37
N LEU A 12 68.95 27.79 15.66
CA LEU A 12 67.83 27.73 14.73
C LEU A 12 66.79 26.82 15.37
N SER A 13 65.77 27.43 15.97
CA SER A 13 64.48 26.77 16.15
C SER A 13 63.78 26.75 14.79
N PRO A 14 63.52 25.60 14.16
CA PRO A 14 62.50 25.50 13.15
C PRO A 14 61.18 25.24 13.89
N CYS A 15 60.33 26.26 13.99
CA CYS A 15 58.89 26.04 14.07
C CYS A 15 58.49 25.24 12.83
N LEU A 16 58.46 23.91 12.94
CA LEU A 16 57.77 23.04 12.00
C LEU A 16 56.27 23.23 12.26
N LEU A 17 55.69 24.24 11.61
CA LEU A 17 54.28 24.24 11.28
C LEU A 17 54.07 23.08 10.31
N LEU A 18 53.62 21.94 10.83
CA LEU A 18 53.01 20.89 10.02
C LEU A 18 51.72 21.47 9.44
N SER A 19 51.82 22.09 8.26
CA SER A 19 50.68 22.27 7.39
C SER A 19 50.24 20.88 6.93
N THR A 20 49.26 20.30 7.62
CA THR A 20 48.48 19.19 7.08
C THR A 20 47.64 19.74 5.93
N VAL A 21 48.27 19.88 4.76
CA VAL A 21 47.53 19.92 3.51
C VAL A 21 46.99 18.51 3.33
N SER A 22 45.76 18.29 3.80
CA SER A 22 44.96 17.14 3.37
C SER A 22 44.62 17.40 1.92
N ALA A 23 45.54 17.03 1.02
CA ALA A 23 45.24 16.95 -0.39
C ALA A 23 44.20 15.82 -0.52
N GLU A 24 42.96 16.20 -0.79
CA GLU A 24 41.89 15.28 -1.13
C GLU A 24 42.26 14.68 -2.50
N GLU A 25 43.03 13.59 -2.49
CA GLU A 25 43.30 12.78 -3.68
C GLU A 25 41.95 12.35 -4.26
N ALA A 26 41.76 12.58 -5.56
CA ALA A 26 40.57 12.13 -6.25
C ALA A 26 40.38 10.62 -6.01
N PRO A 27 39.15 10.13 -5.77
CA PRO A 27 38.90 8.73 -5.46
C PRO A 27 39.47 7.85 -6.59
N LYS A 28 40.41 6.95 -6.22
CA LYS A 28 41.06 6.03 -7.15
C LYS A 28 40.02 5.08 -7.75
N THR A 29 40.16 4.77 -9.04
CA THR A 29 39.25 3.83 -9.72
C THR A 29 39.58 2.39 -9.34
N LEU A 30 38.61 1.47 -9.47
CA LEU A 30 38.80 0.04 -9.15
C LEU A 30 40.00 -0.58 -9.87
N VAL A 31 40.21 -0.21 -11.14
CA VAL A 31 41.35 -0.67 -11.97
C VAL A 31 42.69 -0.20 -11.40
N GLN A 32 42.76 1.04 -10.91
CA GLN A 32 43.99 1.56 -10.28
C GLN A 32 44.30 0.83 -8.98
N ILE A 33 43.29 0.45 -8.20
CA ILE A 33 43.47 -0.31 -6.95
C ILE A 33 43.94 -1.73 -7.25
N ASP A 34 43.36 -2.39 -8.27
CA ASP A 34 43.78 -3.73 -8.68
C ASP A 34 45.23 -3.78 -9.18
N ASP A 35 45.68 -2.78 -9.94
CA ASP A 35 47.08 -2.67 -10.40
C ASP A 35 48.06 -2.48 -9.22
N GLN A 36 47.68 -1.67 -8.24
CA GLN A 36 48.44 -1.48 -7.00
C GLN A 36 48.49 -2.75 -6.16
N LEU A 37 47.37 -3.47 -6.02
CA LEU A 37 47.31 -4.75 -5.33
C LEU A 37 48.20 -5.78 -6.02
N PHE A 38 48.15 -5.90 -7.35
CA PHE A 38 48.99 -6.81 -8.10
C PHE A 38 50.48 -6.54 -7.83
N THR A 39 50.90 -5.28 -7.95
CA THR A 39 52.27 -4.85 -7.67
C THR A 39 52.69 -5.18 -6.24
N LYS A 40 51.83 -4.92 -5.25
CA LYS A 40 52.12 -5.20 -3.84
C LYS A 40 52.21 -6.69 -3.52
N HIS A 41 51.42 -7.54 -4.19
CA HIS A 41 51.52 -9.00 -4.02
C HIS A 41 52.84 -9.55 -4.58
N ASP A 42 53.34 -9.01 -5.70
CA ASP A 42 54.67 -9.35 -6.22
C ASP A 42 55.77 -8.90 -5.26
N GLU A 43 55.68 -7.68 -4.69
CA GLU A 43 56.58 -7.21 -3.64
C GLU A 43 56.54 -8.12 -2.38
N LEU A 44 55.35 -8.55 -1.97
CA LEU A 44 55.17 -9.45 -0.82
C LEU A 44 55.88 -10.78 -1.04
N LYS A 45 55.71 -11.38 -2.22
CA LYS A 45 56.35 -12.65 -2.58
C LYS A 45 57.88 -12.52 -2.58
N ALA A 46 58.41 -11.44 -3.15
CA ALA A 46 59.84 -11.17 -3.13
C ALA A 46 60.37 -10.95 -1.71
N ALA A 47 59.63 -10.24 -0.85
CA ALA A 47 59.99 -10.01 0.55
C ALA A 47 59.95 -11.30 1.39
N GLN A 48 58.97 -12.17 1.15
CA GLN A 48 58.85 -13.49 1.78
C GLN A 48 60.06 -14.36 1.45
N GLN A 49 60.42 -14.46 0.16
CA GLN A 49 61.60 -15.22 -0.26
C GLN A 49 62.88 -14.67 0.38
N ALA A 50 63.08 -13.35 0.37
CA ALA A 50 64.24 -12.73 1.00
C ALA A 50 64.31 -12.97 2.52
N LYS A 51 63.17 -13.03 3.21
CA LYS A 51 63.09 -13.38 4.63
C LYS A 51 63.45 -14.85 4.86
N GLU A 52 62.96 -15.77 4.03
CA GLU A 52 63.28 -17.20 4.12
C GLU A 52 64.77 -17.48 3.91
N GLU A 53 65.38 -16.84 2.90
CA GLU A 53 66.82 -16.90 2.66
C GLU A 53 67.62 -16.37 3.86
N GLN A 54 67.19 -15.25 4.45
CA GLN A 54 67.82 -14.68 5.64
C GLN A 54 67.63 -15.56 6.90
N GLN A 55 66.48 -16.22 7.05
CA GLN A 55 66.20 -17.17 8.12
C GLN A 55 67.14 -18.38 8.03
N ALA A 56 67.30 -18.95 6.83
CA ALA A 56 68.22 -20.06 6.60
C ALA A 56 69.68 -19.69 6.95
N LEU A 57 70.10 -18.46 6.62
CA LEU A 57 71.41 -17.95 7.01
C LEU A 57 71.55 -17.80 8.53
N LEU A 58 70.50 -17.30 9.21
CA LEU A 58 70.47 -17.18 10.67
C LEU A 58 70.59 -18.55 11.35
N ASP A 59 69.88 -19.55 10.86
CA ASP A 59 69.91 -20.92 11.38
C ASP A 59 71.29 -21.57 11.16
N SER A 60 71.92 -21.33 10.01
CA SER A 60 73.28 -21.75 9.72
C SER A 60 74.29 -21.14 10.70
N LYS A 61 74.22 -19.82 10.94
CA LYS A 61 75.10 -19.11 11.89
C LYS A 61 74.89 -19.57 13.33
N LYS A 62 73.67 -19.90 13.71
CA LYS A 62 73.36 -20.49 15.01
C LYS A 62 74.00 -21.87 15.17
N SER A 63 73.89 -22.73 14.15
CA SER A 63 74.53 -24.05 14.15
C SER A 63 76.06 -23.97 14.21
N GLU A 64 76.67 -22.96 13.56
CA GLU A 64 78.10 -22.70 13.63
C GLU A 64 78.53 -22.36 15.07
N LEU A 65 77.78 -21.46 15.74
CA LEU A 65 78.03 -21.11 17.13
C LEU A 65 77.87 -22.32 18.06
N ASP A 66 76.81 -23.11 17.91
CA ASP A 66 76.56 -24.32 18.71
C ASP A 66 77.72 -25.33 18.58
N SER A 67 78.28 -25.50 17.37
CA SER A 67 79.46 -26.35 17.12
C SER A 67 80.71 -25.81 17.81
N LEU A 68 80.92 -24.50 17.77
CA LEU A 68 82.03 -23.86 18.48
C LEU A 68 81.90 -23.97 20.00
N GLU A 69 80.68 -23.93 20.56
CA GLU A 69 80.41 -24.16 21.98
C GLU A 69 80.66 -25.62 22.40
N GLN A 70 80.30 -26.59 21.55
CA GLN A 70 80.63 -28.00 21.78
C GLN A 70 82.15 -28.21 21.76
N THR A 71 82.84 -27.58 20.81
CA THR A 71 84.30 -27.61 20.73
C THR A 71 84.95 -26.95 21.96
N ALA A 72 84.37 -25.87 22.48
CA ALA A 72 84.86 -25.22 23.71
C ALA A 72 84.88 -26.22 24.89
N LYS A 73 83.82 -27.02 25.06
CA LYS A 73 83.75 -28.02 26.13
C LYS A 73 84.87 -29.05 26.05
N SER A 74 85.14 -29.58 24.85
CA SER A 74 86.22 -30.58 24.67
C SER A 74 87.62 -29.96 24.83
N LEU A 75 87.80 -28.70 24.42
CA LEU A 75 89.04 -27.96 24.63
C LEU A 75 89.26 -27.63 26.12
N ASP A 76 88.22 -27.31 26.88
CA ASP A 76 88.29 -27.09 28.33
C ASP A 76 88.71 -28.37 29.07
N GLU A 77 88.16 -29.52 28.68
CA GLU A 77 88.58 -30.83 29.20
C GLU A 77 90.04 -31.14 28.85
N ALA A 78 90.44 -30.92 27.59
CA ALA A 78 91.82 -31.12 27.15
C ALA A 78 92.81 -30.20 27.88
N PHE A 79 92.43 -28.94 28.10
CA PHE A 79 93.22 -27.97 28.85
C PHE A 79 93.34 -28.34 30.33
N SER A 80 92.25 -28.76 30.97
CA SER A 80 92.25 -29.26 32.36
C SER A 80 93.17 -30.48 32.51
N ASN A 81 93.11 -31.41 31.56
CA ASN A 81 93.99 -32.57 31.51
C ASN A 81 95.48 -32.19 31.31
N ALA A 82 95.77 -31.27 30.40
CA ALA A 82 97.12 -30.77 30.16
C ALA A 82 97.69 -30.04 31.39
N LYS A 83 96.85 -29.26 32.09
CA LYS A 83 97.18 -28.60 33.35
C LYS A 83 97.51 -29.61 34.44
N SER A 84 96.67 -30.63 34.64
CA SER A 84 96.92 -31.68 35.63
C SER A 84 98.22 -32.46 35.32
N LYS A 85 98.49 -32.79 34.05
CA LYS A 85 99.76 -33.43 33.65
C LYS A 85 100.98 -32.56 33.96
N LEU A 86 100.89 -31.26 33.70
CA LEU A 86 101.96 -30.30 34.01
C LEU A 86 102.19 -30.16 35.52
N GLU A 87 101.12 -30.05 36.32
CA GLU A 87 101.20 -30.03 37.79
C GLU A 87 101.85 -31.30 38.34
N ASN A 88 101.47 -32.47 37.83
CA ASN A 88 102.09 -33.75 38.19
C ASN A 88 103.56 -33.83 37.80
N ALA A 89 103.95 -33.30 36.64
CA ALA A 89 105.35 -33.24 36.21
C ALA A 89 106.18 -32.31 37.12
N TYR A 90 105.62 -31.17 37.53
CA TYR A 90 106.25 -30.30 38.52
C TYR A 90 106.44 -30.97 39.88
N GLN A 91 105.47 -31.77 40.34
CA GLN A 91 105.63 -32.56 41.57
C GLN A 91 106.77 -33.57 41.46
N ARG A 92 106.88 -34.30 40.35
CA ARG A 92 108.00 -35.25 40.15
C ARG A 92 109.36 -34.57 40.08
N MET A 93 109.44 -33.35 39.55
CA MET A 93 110.69 -32.59 39.51
C MET A 93 111.25 -32.26 40.91
N ILE A 94 110.38 -32.19 41.93
CA ILE A 94 110.80 -31.99 43.33
C ILE A 94 111.64 -33.19 43.81
N ASP A 95 111.27 -34.40 43.41
CA ASP A 95 111.93 -35.66 43.80
C ASP A 95 113.05 -36.07 42.84
N ASP A 96 112.95 -35.72 41.54
CA ASP A 96 113.96 -35.96 40.50
C ASP A 96 114.26 -34.68 39.69
N PRO A 97 115.37 -33.98 39.97
CA PRO A 97 115.76 -32.74 39.30
C PRO A 97 116.00 -32.86 37.78
N ASN A 98 116.16 -34.08 37.23
CA ASN A 98 116.37 -34.30 35.80
C ASN A 98 115.06 -34.55 35.02
N THR A 99 113.90 -34.41 35.66
CA THR A 99 112.58 -34.59 35.02
C THR A 99 112.37 -33.59 33.87
N ASP A 100 112.12 -34.08 32.65
CA ASP A 100 111.83 -33.23 31.50
C ASP A 100 110.42 -32.62 31.57
N LEU A 101 110.37 -31.30 31.74
CA LEU A 101 109.13 -30.52 31.77
C LEU A 101 108.70 -30.01 30.39
N ALA A 102 109.57 -30.03 29.39
CA ALA A 102 109.34 -29.37 28.10
C ALA A 102 108.11 -29.91 27.39
N GLY A 103 107.89 -31.23 27.43
CA GLY A 103 106.71 -31.87 26.82
C GLY A 103 105.38 -31.46 27.47
N SER A 104 105.34 -31.38 28.81
CA SER A 104 104.13 -31.00 29.55
C SER A 104 103.85 -29.49 29.46
N GLN A 105 104.88 -28.66 29.48
CA GLN A 105 104.77 -27.21 29.28
C GLN A 105 104.25 -26.88 27.88
N LYS A 106 104.79 -27.54 26.86
CA LYS A 106 104.31 -27.39 25.49
C LYS A 106 102.85 -27.83 25.34
N SER A 107 102.49 -28.99 25.90
CA SER A 107 101.10 -29.48 25.86
C SER A 107 100.11 -28.51 26.52
N TYR A 108 100.50 -27.86 27.63
CA TYR A 108 99.70 -26.82 28.28
C TYR A 108 99.57 -25.55 27.41
N GLN A 109 100.68 -25.08 26.83
CA GLN A 109 100.71 -23.91 25.95
C GLN A 109 99.85 -24.14 24.69
N ASP A 110 99.93 -25.32 24.09
CA ASP A 110 99.15 -25.70 22.91
C ASP A 110 97.65 -25.78 23.24
N ALA A 111 97.28 -26.41 24.36
CA ALA A 111 95.88 -26.48 24.80
C ALA A 111 95.30 -25.09 25.15
N TRP A 112 96.08 -24.24 25.82
CA TRP A 112 95.68 -22.85 26.11
C TRP A 112 95.50 -22.01 24.83
N SER A 113 96.41 -22.18 23.86
CA SER A 113 96.31 -21.53 22.55
C SER A 113 95.02 -21.95 21.82
N ALA A 114 94.68 -23.24 21.86
CA ALA A 114 93.45 -23.75 21.25
C ALA A 114 92.18 -23.18 21.92
N VAL A 115 92.14 -23.12 23.26
CA VAL A 115 91.03 -22.47 24.02
C VAL A 115 90.89 -21.00 23.61
N LYS A 116 92.00 -20.24 23.55
CA LYS A 116 91.97 -18.83 23.12
C LYS A 116 91.50 -18.65 21.67
N GLN A 117 91.93 -19.53 20.77
CA GLN A 117 91.50 -19.49 19.37
C GLN A 117 90.00 -19.75 19.23
N ASN A 118 89.48 -20.77 19.93
CA ASN A 118 88.04 -21.04 19.97
C ASN A 118 87.25 -19.88 20.61
N GLN A 119 87.74 -19.29 21.70
CA GLN A 119 87.11 -18.12 22.33
C GLN A 119 86.99 -16.95 21.35
N LYS A 120 88.04 -16.66 20.57
CA LYS A 120 88.01 -15.62 19.53
C LYS A 120 87.02 -15.96 18.41
N ALA A 121 86.97 -17.22 17.97
CA ALA A 121 86.04 -17.67 16.94
C ALA A 121 84.58 -17.56 17.40
N ARG A 122 84.28 -17.93 18.67
CA ARG A 122 82.96 -17.79 19.27
C ARG A 122 82.51 -16.33 19.32
N LEU A 123 83.37 -15.42 19.79
CA LEU A 123 83.02 -13.99 19.84
C LEU A 123 82.72 -13.43 18.44
N ALA A 124 83.50 -13.83 17.43
CA ALA A 124 83.24 -13.44 16.04
C ALA A 124 81.91 -14.02 15.52
N ALA A 125 81.64 -15.31 15.77
CA ALA A 125 80.39 -15.96 15.39
C ALA A 125 79.16 -15.36 16.10
N GLU A 126 79.28 -15.01 17.38
CA GLU A 126 78.24 -14.28 18.14
C GLU A 126 77.94 -12.92 17.52
N GLN A 127 78.98 -12.15 17.14
CA GLN A 127 78.80 -10.86 16.48
C GLN A 127 78.10 -11.01 15.12
N GLU A 128 78.55 -11.95 14.28
CA GLU A 128 77.91 -12.22 12.98
C GLU A 128 76.45 -12.68 13.13
N LEU A 129 76.15 -13.47 14.18
CA LEU A 129 74.79 -13.90 14.48
C LEU A 129 73.89 -12.71 14.82
N VAL A 130 74.38 -11.76 15.62
CA VAL A 130 73.63 -10.54 15.97
C VAL A 130 73.39 -9.67 14.73
N GLU A 131 74.40 -9.46 13.89
CA GLU A 131 74.26 -8.69 12.64
C GLU A 131 73.24 -9.35 11.69
N THR A 132 73.33 -10.66 11.50
CA THR A 132 72.40 -11.46 10.68
C THR A 132 70.97 -11.39 11.24
N ARG A 133 70.81 -11.42 12.56
CA ARG A 133 69.52 -11.28 13.25
C ARG A 133 68.90 -9.90 13.04
N ASN A 134 69.69 -8.83 13.09
CA ASN A 134 69.19 -7.47 12.86
C ASN A 134 68.67 -7.30 11.43
N VAL A 135 69.36 -7.88 10.44
CA VAL A 135 68.88 -7.91 9.05
C VAL A 135 67.56 -8.69 8.94
N PHE A 136 67.45 -9.85 9.60
CA PHE A 136 66.22 -10.63 9.64
C PHE A 136 65.04 -9.82 10.21
N VAL A 137 65.23 -9.14 11.36
CA VAL A 137 64.20 -8.29 11.97
C VAL A 137 63.78 -7.16 11.03
N THR A 138 64.73 -6.55 10.33
CA THR A 138 64.43 -5.48 9.35
C THR A 138 63.61 -6.01 8.17
N ARG A 139 63.96 -7.20 7.65
CA ARG A 139 63.20 -7.85 6.56
C ARG A 139 61.79 -8.23 7.02
N GLN A 140 61.64 -8.68 8.26
CA GLN A 140 60.34 -8.98 8.85
C GLN A 140 59.47 -7.71 8.96
N ALA A 141 60.00 -6.60 9.45
CA ALA A 141 59.26 -5.34 9.55
C ALA A 141 58.82 -4.79 8.17
N ALA A 142 59.67 -4.95 7.14
CA ALA A 142 59.32 -4.58 5.77
C ALA A 142 58.17 -5.43 5.21
N LEU A 143 58.16 -6.73 5.50
CA LEU A 143 57.08 -7.64 5.13
C LEU A 143 55.75 -7.22 5.80
N GLU A 144 55.77 -6.95 7.10
CA GLU A 144 54.59 -6.48 7.85
C GLU A 144 54.04 -5.16 7.28
N THR A 145 54.92 -4.26 6.83
CA THR A 145 54.53 -3.00 6.20
C THR A 145 53.88 -3.22 4.82
N ILE A 146 54.36 -4.19 4.03
CA ILE A 146 53.73 -4.55 2.75
C ILE A 146 52.35 -5.16 3.00
N GLU A 147 52.22 -6.06 3.97
CA GLU A 147 50.94 -6.66 4.37
C GLU A 147 49.93 -5.62 4.82
N GLN A 148 50.35 -4.62 5.61
CA GLN A 148 49.49 -3.49 6.01
C GLN A 148 48.99 -2.70 4.80
N HIS A 149 49.85 -2.35 3.84
CA HIS A 149 49.42 -1.65 2.64
C HIS A 149 48.47 -2.48 1.77
N ILE A 150 48.67 -3.81 1.69
CA ILE A 150 47.74 -4.70 0.98
C ILE A 150 46.37 -4.66 1.67
N ALA A 151 46.32 -4.77 2.99
CA ALA A 151 45.08 -4.69 3.75
C ALA A 151 44.34 -3.35 3.53
N GLU A 152 45.07 -2.24 3.53
CA GLU A 152 44.50 -0.91 3.22
C GLU A 152 43.95 -0.84 1.79
N LEU A 153 44.66 -1.39 0.80
CA LEU A 153 44.21 -1.43 -0.59
C LEU A 153 42.97 -2.34 -0.75
N ASP A 154 42.91 -3.46 -0.04
CA ASP A 154 41.74 -4.35 -0.04
C ASP A 154 40.50 -3.67 0.55
N GLU A 155 40.64 -2.94 1.66
CA GLU A 155 39.55 -2.14 2.22
C GLU A 155 39.08 -1.05 1.25
N ASN A 156 40.03 -0.34 0.62
CA ASN A 156 39.73 0.67 -0.38
C ASN A 156 39.03 0.08 -1.62
N LYS A 157 39.41 -1.13 -2.03
CA LYS A 157 38.74 -1.87 -3.11
C LYS A 157 37.28 -2.15 -2.78
N ILE A 158 36.97 -2.56 -1.55
CA ILE A 158 35.59 -2.78 -1.11
C ILE A 158 34.80 -1.47 -1.17
N ARG A 159 35.34 -0.36 -0.67
CA ARG A 159 34.69 0.96 -0.75
C ARG A 159 34.44 1.40 -2.19
N ALA A 160 35.42 1.22 -3.08
CA ALA A 160 35.29 1.57 -4.49
C ALA A 160 34.18 0.77 -5.17
N ARG A 161 34.05 -0.54 -4.87
CA ARG A 161 32.94 -1.39 -5.35
C ARG A 161 31.58 -0.89 -4.88
N VAL A 162 31.45 -0.55 -3.60
CA VAL A 162 30.21 0.00 -3.01
C VAL A 162 29.81 1.30 -3.71
N GLU A 163 30.75 2.22 -3.89
CA GLU A 163 30.50 3.51 -4.53
C GLU A 163 30.14 3.37 -6.02
N GLN A 164 30.84 2.48 -6.72
CA GLN A 164 30.51 2.15 -8.11
C GLN A 164 29.07 1.62 -8.22
N LEU A 165 28.71 0.61 -7.41
CA LEU A 165 27.36 0.04 -7.41
C LEU A 165 26.32 1.11 -7.06
N ARG A 166 26.60 1.97 -6.07
CA ARG A 166 25.72 3.07 -5.67
C ARG A 166 25.47 4.05 -6.81
N GLY A 167 26.47 4.32 -7.65
CA GLY A 167 26.35 5.13 -8.85
C GLY A 167 25.52 4.46 -9.95
N GLU A 168 25.72 3.15 -10.16
CA GLU A 168 25.03 2.35 -11.17
C GLU A 168 23.53 2.23 -10.86
N ILE A 169 23.16 1.88 -9.62
CA ILE A 169 21.75 1.65 -9.24
C ILE A 169 20.90 2.92 -9.26
N LYS A 170 21.52 4.10 -9.11
CA LYS A 170 20.82 5.40 -9.11
C LYS A 170 20.54 5.98 -10.49
N GLN A 171 21.10 5.39 -11.56
CA GLN A 171 20.90 5.93 -12.90
C GLN A 171 19.43 5.83 -13.32
N PRO A 172 18.80 6.93 -13.77
CA PRO A 172 17.46 6.88 -14.28
C PRO A 172 17.43 6.12 -15.61
N GLN A 173 16.37 5.31 -15.83
CA GLN A 173 16.20 4.54 -17.06
C GLN A 173 14.81 4.73 -17.63
N GLN A 174 14.71 4.65 -18.96
CA GLN A 174 13.43 4.68 -19.67
C GLN A 174 13.08 3.28 -20.18
N ILE A 175 11.97 2.73 -19.72
CA ILE A 175 11.49 1.41 -20.09
C ILE A 175 10.21 1.53 -20.89
N SER A 176 10.12 0.79 -21.99
CA SER A 176 8.88 0.62 -22.74
C SER A 176 8.20 -0.67 -22.31
N VAL A 177 6.98 -0.57 -21.79
CA VAL A 177 6.18 -1.71 -21.36
C VAL A 177 4.89 -1.81 -22.14
N SER A 178 4.50 -3.04 -22.42
CA SER A 178 3.19 -3.41 -22.93
C SER A 178 2.50 -4.31 -21.91
N PHE A 179 1.31 -3.91 -21.47
CA PHE A 179 0.47 -4.71 -20.59
C PHE A 179 -0.90 -4.89 -21.21
N THR A 180 -1.39 -6.12 -21.15
CA THR A 180 -2.69 -6.50 -21.69
C THR A 180 -3.55 -7.00 -20.55
N ASN A 181 -4.65 -6.29 -20.29
CA ASN A 181 -5.62 -6.63 -19.29
C ASN A 181 -6.91 -7.16 -19.95
N ARG A 182 -7.60 -8.08 -19.28
CA ARG A 182 -8.95 -8.49 -19.66
C ARG A 182 -9.93 -7.79 -18.74
N CYS A 183 -10.45 -6.66 -19.20
CA CYS A 183 -11.37 -5.85 -18.41
C CYS A 183 -12.67 -6.60 -18.14
N GLN A 184 -13.16 -6.48 -16.92
CA GLN A 184 -14.44 -7.04 -16.53
C GLN A 184 -15.58 -6.28 -17.23
N ALA A 185 -16.65 -6.99 -17.57
CA ALA A 185 -17.81 -6.40 -18.25
C ALA A 185 -18.51 -5.29 -17.44
N SER A 186 -18.27 -5.23 -16.13
CA SER A 186 -18.78 -4.21 -15.22
C SER A 186 -17.98 -2.91 -15.23
N LEU A 187 -16.80 -2.86 -15.84
CA LEU A 187 -15.95 -1.66 -15.88
C LEU A 187 -16.35 -0.78 -17.07
N THR A 188 -16.40 0.53 -16.83
CA THR A 188 -16.42 1.51 -17.92
C THR A 188 -15.10 1.47 -18.70
N LEU A 189 -15.12 1.97 -19.94
CA LEU A 189 -13.92 2.07 -20.78
C LEU A 189 -12.79 2.86 -20.09
N SER A 190 -13.13 3.95 -19.39
CA SER A 190 -12.14 4.76 -18.68
C SER A 190 -11.55 4.03 -17.47
N GLN A 191 -12.35 3.28 -16.71
CA GLN A 191 -11.85 2.48 -15.59
C GLN A 191 -10.94 1.33 -16.07
N CYS A 192 -11.33 0.67 -17.16
CA CYS A 192 -10.54 -0.35 -17.82
C CYS A 192 -9.18 0.20 -18.31
N ASP A 193 -9.18 1.38 -18.92
CA ASP A 193 -7.96 2.07 -19.35
C ASP A 193 -7.05 2.42 -18.17
N ASN A 194 -7.59 3.06 -17.12
CA ASN A 194 -6.83 3.44 -15.92
C ASN A 194 -6.21 2.22 -15.22
N GLN A 195 -6.99 1.14 -15.02
CA GLN A 195 -6.47 -0.09 -14.41
C GLN A 195 -5.34 -0.70 -15.26
N THR A 196 -5.49 -0.70 -16.59
CA THR A 196 -4.45 -1.26 -17.48
C THR A 196 -3.18 -0.41 -17.46
N LYS A 197 -3.31 0.92 -17.33
CA LYS A 197 -2.18 1.84 -17.15
C LYS A 197 -1.45 1.61 -15.83
N GLU A 198 -2.17 1.44 -14.72
CA GLU A 198 -1.57 1.14 -13.41
C GLU A 198 -0.79 -0.19 -13.43
N LEU A 199 -1.38 -1.25 -14.00
CA LEU A 199 -0.72 -2.54 -14.13
C LEU A 199 0.51 -2.47 -15.06
N ALA A 200 0.47 -1.64 -16.09
CA ALA A 200 1.63 -1.38 -16.93
C ALA A 200 2.76 -0.67 -16.14
N LEU A 201 2.44 0.32 -15.30
CA LEU A 201 3.42 0.98 -14.44
C LEU A 201 4.03 0.01 -13.42
N GLN A 202 3.22 -0.87 -12.80
CA GLN A 202 3.74 -1.92 -11.91
C GLN A 202 4.68 -2.89 -12.65
N LYS A 203 4.32 -3.29 -13.87
CA LYS A 203 5.21 -4.07 -14.74
C LYS A 203 6.50 -3.31 -15.04
N ALA A 204 6.45 -2.00 -15.28
CA ALA A 204 7.62 -1.17 -15.50
C ALA A 204 8.54 -1.11 -14.29
N VAL A 205 8.00 -0.93 -13.08
CA VAL A 205 8.79 -0.97 -11.83
C VAL A 205 9.46 -2.33 -11.64
N LYS A 206 8.71 -3.42 -11.86
CA LYS A 206 9.27 -4.79 -11.76
C LYS A 206 10.37 -5.03 -12.79
N GLN A 207 10.15 -4.58 -14.03
CA GLN A 207 11.13 -4.71 -15.10
C GLN A 207 12.38 -3.86 -14.81
N PHE A 208 12.23 -2.63 -14.31
CA PHE A 208 13.34 -1.76 -13.91
C PHE A 208 14.19 -2.37 -12.80
N ARG A 209 13.57 -2.99 -11.80
CA ARG A 209 14.30 -3.73 -10.76
C ARG A 209 15.17 -4.84 -11.37
N THR A 210 14.61 -5.61 -12.31
CA THR A 210 15.37 -6.65 -13.02
C THR A 210 16.48 -6.06 -13.87
N GLU A 211 16.21 -4.98 -14.60
CA GLU A 211 17.20 -4.30 -15.45
C GLU A 211 18.36 -3.73 -14.63
N ILE A 212 18.09 -3.12 -13.45
CA ILE A 212 19.15 -2.74 -12.51
C ILE A 212 20.00 -3.95 -12.15
N ALA A 213 19.39 -5.06 -11.75
CA ALA A 213 20.13 -6.27 -11.36
C ALA A 213 20.98 -6.85 -12.51
N GLU A 214 20.55 -6.66 -13.75
CA GLU A 214 21.22 -7.15 -14.95
C GLU A 214 22.35 -6.25 -15.42
N GLN A 215 22.24 -4.94 -15.24
CA GLN A 215 23.14 -3.94 -15.81
C GLN A 215 24.26 -3.50 -14.85
N THR A 216 24.17 -3.83 -13.57
CA THR A 216 25.25 -3.55 -12.60
C THR A 216 26.51 -4.37 -12.92
N SER A 217 27.67 -3.79 -12.65
CA SER A 217 28.99 -4.43 -12.80
C SER A 217 29.09 -5.77 -12.07
N GLU A 218 28.41 -5.91 -10.93
CA GLU A 218 28.39 -7.12 -10.09
C GLU A 218 27.03 -7.85 -10.14
N SER A 219 26.45 -7.96 -11.34
CA SER A 219 25.09 -8.50 -11.55
C SER A 219 24.80 -9.85 -10.86
N ALA A 220 25.77 -10.75 -10.73
CA ALA A 220 25.55 -12.07 -10.13
C ALA A 220 25.21 -12.00 -8.62
N ILE A 221 25.93 -11.18 -7.85
CA ILE A 221 25.68 -11.00 -6.41
C ILE A 221 24.49 -10.09 -6.18
N VAL A 222 24.35 -9.03 -6.98
CA VAL A 222 23.21 -8.12 -6.93
C VAL A 222 21.90 -8.90 -7.18
N LYS A 223 21.81 -9.73 -8.23
CA LYS A 223 20.60 -10.54 -8.51
C LYS A 223 20.21 -11.46 -7.35
N ARG A 224 21.19 -11.99 -6.61
CA ARG A 224 20.93 -12.87 -5.46
C ARG A 224 20.30 -12.11 -4.30
N ASN A 225 20.74 -10.88 -4.06
CA ASN A 225 20.42 -10.11 -2.86
C ASN A 225 19.39 -9.00 -3.10
N ILE A 226 19.06 -8.70 -4.37
CA ILE A 226 18.16 -7.60 -4.73
C ILE A 226 16.76 -7.77 -4.15
N ASN A 227 16.34 -9.00 -3.86
CA ASN A 227 15.04 -9.30 -3.26
C ASN A 227 14.93 -8.79 -1.82
N ASP A 228 16.04 -8.82 -1.08
CA ASP A 228 16.12 -8.44 0.33
C ASP A 228 16.47 -6.95 0.52
N ALA A 229 16.74 -6.24 -0.58
CA ALA A 229 17.12 -4.85 -0.61
C ALA A 229 15.97 -3.94 -1.10
N SER A 230 15.70 -2.86 -0.37
CA SER A 230 14.76 -1.82 -0.80
C SER A 230 15.47 -0.75 -1.64
N LEU A 231 15.12 -0.69 -2.93
CA LEU A 231 15.68 0.26 -3.89
C LEU A 231 14.96 1.62 -3.91
N ASN A 232 13.78 1.74 -3.28
CA ASN A 232 12.91 2.93 -3.33
C ASN A 232 12.76 3.47 -4.77
N ILE A 233 12.13 2.69 -5.65
CA ILE A 233 11.96 3.02 -7.07
C ILE A 233 10.84 4.04 -7.26
N HIS A 234 11.09 5.11 -8.00
CA HIS A 234 10.16 6.20 -8.30
C HIS A 234 9.88 6.29 -9.80
N VAL A 235 8.61 6.47 -10.18
CA VAL A 235 8.23 6.84 -11.56
C VAL A 235 8.39 8.35 -11.71
N ILE A 236 9.32 8.77 -12.56
CA ILE A 236 9.60 10.19 -12.83
C ILE A 236 8.59 10.77 -13.82
N LYS A 237 8.42 10.11 -14.97
CA LYS A 237 7.43 10.47 -15.98
C LYS A 237 6.97 9.24 -16.75
N HIS A 238 5.77 9.29 -17.32
CA HIS A 238 5.28 8.24 -18.22
C HIS A 238 4.46 8.84 -19.36
N VAL A 239 4.55 8.21 -20.54
CA VAL A 239 3.81 8.61 -21.74
C VAL A 239 3.14 7.38 -22.33
N THR A 240 1.81 7.40 -22.40
CA THR A 240 1.05 6.36 -23.10
C THR A 240 1.21 6.53 -24.61
N LYS A 241 1.74 5.50 -25.28
CA LYS A 241 1.92 5.45 -26.74
C LYS A 241 0.67 4.91 -27.44
N GLN A 242 0.08 3.87 -26.86
CA GLN A 242 -1.13 3.23 -27.39
C GLN A 242 -1.97 2.73 -26.22
N ALA A 243 -3.27 2.97 -26.27
CA ALA A 243 -4.24 2.39 -25.33
C ALA A 243 -5.53 2.06 -26.09
N GLY A 244 -6.04 0.85 -25.94
CA GLY A 244 -7.28 0.43 -26.59
C GLY A 244 -7.46 -1.08 -26.63
N PHE A 245 -8.60 -1.53 -27.16
CA PHE A 245 -8.83 -2.95 -27.41
C PHE A 245 -7.94 -3.46 -28.54
N TYR A 246 -7.18 -4.51 -28.25
CA TYR A 246 -6.25 -5.12 -29.20
C TYR A 246 -6.93 -6.16 -30.09
N ASP A 247 -7.86 -6.94 -29.55
CA ASP A 247 -8.55 -8.05 -30.25
C ASP A 247 -10.07 -8.09 -29.97
N GLY A 248 -10.65 -6.94 -29.62
CA GLY A 248 -12.07 -6.82 -29.27
C GLY A 248 -12.44 -7.32 -27.87
N VAL A 249 -11.53 -8.00 -27.15
CA VAL A 249 -11.78 -8.54 -25.81
C VAL A 249 -10.76 -8.05 -24.78
N ARG A 250 -9.50 -7.92 -25.17
CA ARG A 250 -8.40 -7.54 -24.30
C ARG A 250 -8.01 -6.08 -24.54
N TYR A 251 -7.91 -5.32 -23.46
CA TYR A 251 -7.44 -3.94 -23.46
C TYR A 251 -5.93 -3.93 -23.28
N ARG A 252 -5.21 -3.23 -24.16
CA ARG A 252 -3.76 -3.18 -24.15
C ARG A 252 -3.29 -1.74 -24.01
N THR A 253 -2.34 -1.54 -23.11
CA THR A 253 -1.63 -0.27 -22.95
C THR A 253 -0.14 -0.47 -23.21
N ILE A 254 0.40 0.37 -24.09
CA ILE A 254 1.84 0.49 -24.36
C ILE A 254 2.26 1.87 -23.87
N MET A 255 3.27 1.92 -23.00
CA MET A 255 3.78 3.18 -22.45
C MET A 255 5.29 3.18 -22.30
N ASN A 256 5.87 4.36 -22.37
CA ASN A 256 7.25 4.60 -22.00
C ASN A 256 7.26 5.22 -20.59
N VAL A 257 8.06 4.68 -19.69
CA VAL A 257 8.13 5.07 -18.28
C VAL A 257 9.59 5.39 -17.95
N GLU A 258 9.86 6.57 -17.41
CA GLU A 258 11.17 6.92 -16.83
C GLU A 258 11.12 6.66 -15.33
N LEU A 259 12.10 5.90 -14.83
CA LEU A 259 12.19 5.41 -13.46
C LEU A 259 13.56 5.76 -12.87
N GLU A 260 13.61 6.00 -11.56
CA GLU A 260 14.84 6.26 -10.79
C GLU A 260 14.79 5.51 -9.45
N ALA A 261 15.89 4.88 -9.04
CA ALA A 261 15.99 4.28 -7.71
C ALA A 261 16.66 5.25 -6.71
N ARG A 262 16.13 5.31 -5.48
CA ARG A 262 16.64 6.17 -4.41
C ARG A 262 16.98 5.37 -3.15
N PRO A 263 17.92 4.42 -3.22
CA PRO A 263 18.26 3.54 -2.11
C PRO A 263 18.95 4.31 -0.97
N LYS A 264 18.77 3.84 0.27
CA LYS A 264 19.54 4.31 1.44
C LYS A 264 21.03 3.96 1.29
N ALA A 265 21.92 4.65 2.00
CA ALA A 265 23.37 4.47 1.88
C ALA A 265 23.83 3.01 2.07
N ARG A 266 23.26 2.28 3.04
CA ARG A 266 23.59 0.87 3.35
C ARG A 266 23.27 -0.12 2.24
N VAL A 267 22.32 0.19 1.35
CA VAL A 267 21.75 -0.78 0.41
C VAL A 267 22.81 -1.33 -0.55
N ALA A 268 23.80 -0.52 -0.94
CA ALA A 268 24.90 -1.00 -1.77
C ALA A 268 25.75 -2.05 -1.04
N CYS A 269 25.97 -1.92 0.28
CA CYS A 269 26.66 -2.93 1.09
C CYS A 269 25.82 -4.20 1.25
N ASP A 270 24.52 -4.05 1.51
CA ASP A 270 23.59 -5.18 1.63
C ASP A 270 23.56 -6.01 0.32
N LEU A 271 23.51 -5.33 -0.84
CA LEU A 271 23.55 -5.97 -2.16
C LEU A 271 24.87 -6.70 -2.43
N LEU A 272 26.00 -6.16 -1.96
CA LEU A 272 27.33 -6.76 -2.11
C LEU A 272 27.71 -7.74 -0.99
N GLN A 273 26.88 -7.89 0.05
CA GLN A 273 27.19 -8.65 1.27
C GLN A 273 28.53 -8.27 1.91
N VAL A 274 28.80 -6.96 2.00
CA VAL A 274 29.98 -6.43 2.68
C VAL A 274 29.59 -5.71 3.96
N ASP A 275 30.55 -5.54 4.88
CA ASP A 275 30.29 -4.85 6.14
C ASP A 275 29.80 -3.42 5.91
N THR A 276 28.81 -3.00 6.71
CA THR A 276 28.20 -1.68 6.62
C THR A 276 29.18 -0.52 6.78
N GLN A 277 30.32 -0.72 7.46
CA GLN A 277 31.36 0.30 7.60
C GLN A 277 31.88 0.84 6.26
N TYR A 278 31.79 0.07 5.18
CA TYR A 278 32.24 0.47 3.85
C TYR A 278 31.22 1.35 3.11
N CYS A 279 29.99 1.49 3.62
CA CYS A 279 28.95 2.35 3.07
C CYS A 279 28.96 3.78 3.62
N PHE A 280 29.84 4.07 4.59
CA PHE A 280 29.94 5.36 5.26
C PHE A 280 31.38 5.89 5.22
N ALA A 281 31.52 7.21 5.37
CA ALA A 281 32.83 7.85 5.40
C ALA A 281 33.63 7.39 6.64
N PRO A 282 34.97 7.23 6.54
CA PRO A 282 35.79 6.92 7.71
C PRO A 282 35.63 7.99 8.80
N GLY A 283 35.36 7.58 10.05
CA GLY A 283 35.26 8.50 11.18
C GLY A 283 33.93 9.25 11.34
N THR A 284 32.98 9.10 10.41
CA THR A 284 31.58 9.42 10.74
C THR A 284 31.10 8.37 11.73
N ALA A 285 30.78 8.80 12.95
CA ALA A 285 30.26 7.93 13.99
C ALA A 285 29.15 7.04 13.42
N HIS A 286 29.14 5.77 13.86
CA HIS A 286 27.94 4.95 13.87
C HIS A 286 26.88 5.68 14.71
N GLU A 287 26.26 6.72 14.16
CA GLU A 287 24.89 6.98 14.49
C GLU A 287 24.11 5.80 13.89
N LEU A 288 24.08 4.72 14.69
CA LEU A 288 22.83 4.14 15.14
C LEU A 288 21.95 5.25 15.75
N GLN A 289 21.68 6.33 15.00
CA GLN A 289 20.31 6.77 14.98
C GLN A 289 19.59 5.52 14.53
N ALA A 290 18.83 4.94 15.45
CA ALA A 290 17.58 4.32 15.09
C ALA A 290 16.72 5.38 14.38
N ASP A 291 17.17 5.89 13.24
CA ASP A 291 16.32 6.18 12.12
C ASP A 291 15.71 4.82 11.84
N GLN A 292 14.58 4.58 12.53
CA GLN A 292 13.83 3.34 12.54
C GLN A 292 14.07 2.69 11.19
N GLU A 293 14.79 1.57 11.23
CA GLU A 293 14.87 0.71 10.07
C GLU A 293 13.44 0.59 9.61
N MET A 294 13.13 1.23 8.49
CA MET A 294 11.90 0.97 7.80
C MET A 294 12.14 -0.37 7.13
N ALA A 295 12.18 -1.43 7.93
CA ALA A 295 12.12 -2.80 7.45
C ALA A 295 10.87 -2.86 6.60
N TRP A 296 11.03 -3.14 5.31
CA TRP A 296 9.88 -3.23 4.43
C TRP A 296 9.31 -4.63 4.61
N VAL A 297 8.10 -4.70 5.12
CA VAL A 297 7.41 -5.96 5.36
C VAL A 297 6.21 -6.04 4.43
N THR A 298 5.83 -7.27 4.09
CA THR A 298 4.74 -7.48 3.16
C THR A 298 3.42 -7.28 3.87
N LEU A 299 2.65 -6.32 3.42
CA LEU A 299 1.26 -6.14 3.80
C LEU A 299 0.36 -6.76 2.73
N ALA A 300 -0.27 -7.88 3.06
CA ALA A 300 -1.26 -8.53 2.20
C ALA A 300 -2.67 -8.06 2.61
N ILE A 301 -3.33 -7.31 1.74
CA ILE A 301 -4.70 -6.84 1.99
C ILE A 301 -5.66 -7.66 1.12
N ARG A 302 -6.63 -8.30 1.78
CA ARG A 302 -7.72 -9.02 1.14
C ARG A 302 -9.05 -8.45 1.59
N SER A 303 -10.02 -8.38 0.69
CA SER A 303 -11.38 -7.93 1.01
C SER A 303 -12.40 -9.04 0.82
N ASN A 304 -13.54 -8.91 1.48
CA ASN A 304 -14.74 -9.70 1.16
C ASN A 304 -15.40 -9.25 -0.17
N GLN A 305 -14.95 -8.15 -0.78
CA GLN A 305 -15.45 -7.64 -2.06
C GLN A 305 -14.34 -7.61 -3.12
N PHE A 306 -14.72 -7.73 -4.39
CA PHE A 306 -13.81 -7.57 -5.54
C PHE A 306 -13.96 -6.17 -6.15
N ASN A 307 -12.96 -5.67 -6.89
CA ASN A 307 -12.93 -4.31 -7.45
C ASN A 307 -13.21 -3.20 -6.41
N ASP A 308 -12.60 -3.32 -5.24
CA ASP A 308 -12.45 -2.20 -4.33
C ASP A 308 -11.20 -1.37 -4.68
N SER A 309 -10.94 -0.32 -3.93
CA SER A 309 -9.79 0.54 -4.08
C SER A 309 -9.08 0.65 -2.74
N VAL A 310 -7.83 0.24 -2.72
CA VAL A 310 -6.95 0.21 -1.56
C VAL A 310 -6.10 1.47 -1.56
N TYR A 311 -6.11 2.17 -0.44
CA TYR A 311 -5.28 3.32 -0.17
C TYR A 311 -4.46 3.06 1.08
N ILE A 312 -3.19 3.43 1.05
CA ILE A 312 -2.32 3.41 2.22
C ILE A 312 -1.71 4.81 2.35
N ASP A 313 -1.90 5.43 3.50
CA ASP A 313 -1.48 6.81 3.78
C ASP A 313 -1.98 7.81 2.72
N GLY A 314 -3.18 7.55 2.18
CA GLY A 314 -3.80 8.36 1.13
C GLY A 314 -3.34 8.06 -0.30
N VAL A 315 -2.37 7.16 -0.52
CA VAL A 315 -1.87 6.76 -1.84
C VAL A 315 -2.62 5.52 -2.34
N SER A 316 -3.08 5.52 -3.60
CA SER A 316 -3.83 4.40 -4.21
C SER A 316 -2.90 3.27 -4.67
N TYR A 317 -3.26 2.02 -4.36
CA TYR A 317 -2.51 0.81 -4.73
C TYR A 317 -3.34 -0.20 -5.55
N GLY A 318 -4.50 0.21 -6.08
CA GLY A 318 -5.36 -0.65 -6.90
C GLY A 318 -6.42 -1.38 -6.08
N SER A 319 -6.78 -2.61 -6.45
CA SER A 319 -7.88 -3.37 -5.82
C SER A 319 -7.36 -4.62 -5.11
N THR A 320 -8.07 -5.07 -4.06
CA THR A 320 -7.75 -6.34 -3.39
C THR A 320 -8.02 -7.56 -4.30
N PRO A 321 -7.32 -8.70 -4.10
CA PRO A 321 -6.19 -8.89 -3.19
C PRO A 321 -4.94 -8.15 -3.70
N VAL A 322 -4.25 -7.46 -2.80
CA VAL A 322 -3.03 -6.72 -3.13
C VAL A 322 -1.96 -7.00 -2.07
N GLU A 323 -0.72 -7.20 -2.53
CA GLU A 323 0.45 -7.37 -1.68
C GLU A 323 1.39 -6.19 -1.92
N ILE A 324 1.67 -5.46 -0.86
CA ILE A 324 2.35 -4.17 -0.91
C ILE A 324 3.45 -4.22 0.12
N MET A 325 4.68 -3.94 -0.29
CA MET A 325 5.75 -3.74 0.67
C MET A 325 5.57 -2.35 1.27
N LEU A 326 5.50 -2.28 2.59
CA LEU A 326 5.44 -1.04 3.35
C LEU A 326 6.54 -1.01 4.39
N PRO A 327 7.07 0.16 4.74
CA PRO A 327 8.01 0.24 5.85
C PRO A 327 7.34 -0.17 7.17
N ILE A 328 8.09 -0.65 8.16
CA ILE A 328 7.54 -0.82 9.50
C ILE A 328 7.16 0.55 10.06
N GLY A 329 5.95 0.65 10.60
CA GLY A 329 5.37 1.93 10.94
C GLY A 329 3.86 1.86 11.13
N LEU A 330 3.28 2.97 11.57
CA LEU A 330 1.84 3.15 11.57
C LEU A 330 1.42 3.59 10.17
N HIS A 331 0.52 2.82 9.56
CA HIS A 331 -0.03 3.11 8.25
C HIS A 331 -1.55 3.20 8.31
N ASP A 332 -2.11 4.22 7.66
CA ASP A 332 -3.54 4.40 7.52
C ASP A 332 -4.03 3.64 6.29
N ILE A 333 -4.67 2.50 6.52
CA ILE A 333 -5.16 1.63 5.45
C ILE A 333 -6.63 1.92 5.25
N THR A 334 -6.98 2.35 4.05
CA THR A 334 -8.36 2.55 3.63
C THR A 334 -8.68 1.65 2.46
N VAL A 335 -9.65 0.75 2.62
CA VAL A 335 -10.23 0.00 1.50
C VAL A 335 -11.61 0.58 1.26
N GLN A 336 -11.89 1.04 0.05
CA GLN A 336 -13.17 1.63 -0.30
C GLN A 336 -13.74 1.02 -1.58
N LYS A 337 -15.06 0.91 -1.62
CA LYS A 337 -15.80 0.46 -2.79
C LYS A 337 -17.09 1.25 -2.87
N GLU A 338 -17.47 1.63 -4.08
CA GLU A 338 -18.75 2.28 -4.30
C GLU A 338 -19.90 1.40 -3.79
N GLY A 339 -20.81 1.98 -3.00
CA GLY A 339 -21.89 1.23 -2.32
C GLY A 339 -21.50 0.55 -1.01
N TYR A 340 -20.24 0.64 -0.56
CA TYR A 340 -19.76 0.08 0.72
C TYR A 340 -19.23 1.19 1.63
N LYS A 341 -19.29 0.96 2.95
CA LYS A 341 -18.60 1.84 3.91
C LYS A 341 -17.11 1.61 3.73
N ALA A 342 -16.33 2.69 3.70
CA ALA A 342 -14.88 2.56 3.65
C ALA A 342 -14.40 1.84 4.91
N PHE A 343 -13.67 0.74 4.72
CA PHE A 343 -12.92 0.11 5.79
C PHE A 343 -11.67 0.97 6.01
N ALA A 344 -11.55 1.62 7.16
CA ALA A 344 -10.38 2.41 7.52
C ALA A 344 -9.81 1.89 8.83
N GLN A 345 -8.52 1.55 8.82
CA GLN A 345 -7.82 1.07 10.00
C GLN A 345 -6.38 1.57 9.98
N GLN A 346 -5.96 2.17 11.08
CA GLN A 346 -4.54 2.43 11.31
C GLN A 346 -3.87 1.16 11.83
N VAL A 347 -2.82 0.70 11.15
CA VAL A 347 -2.14 -0.55 11.49
C VAL A 347 -0.67 -0.27 11.75
N ALA A 348 -0.21 -0.70 12.93
CA ALA A 348 1.21 -0.75 13.25
C ALA A 348 1.82 -2.00 12.59
N VAL A 349 2.36 -1.80 11.40
CA VAL A 349 3.02 -2.84 10.60
C VAL A 349 4.43 -3.05 11.19
N LYS A 350 4.67 -4.24 11.77
CA LYS A 350 5.96 -4.59 12.43
C LYS A 350 6.66 -5.81 11.81
N SER A 351 5.90 -6.63 11.09
CA SER A 351 6.31 -7.85 10.40
C SER A 351 5.35 -8.09 9.24
N ASP A 352 5.57 -9.14 8.43
CA ASP A 352 4.60 -9.54 7.41
C ASP A 352 3.22 -9.70 8.04
N THR A 353 2.25 -8.95 7.50
CA THR A 353 0.93 -8.78 8.11
C THR A 353 -0.13 -8.97 7.04
N ALA A 354 -1.10 -9.84 7.31
CA ALA A 354 -2.26 -10.00 6.45
C ALA A 354 -3.47 -9.32 7.08
N ILE A 355 -4.10 -8.41 6.34
CA ILE A 355 -5.31 -7.73 6.76
C ILE A 355 -6.46 -8.22 5.90
N ARG A 356 -7.55 -8.57 6.57
CA ARG A 356 -8.82 -8.84 5.92
C ARG A 356 -9.75 -7.66 6.13
N ALA A 357 -9.91 -6.83 5.11
CA ALA A 357 -10.94 -5.80 5.08
C ALA A 357 -12.31 -6.47 4.90
N VAL A 358 -13.21 -6.26 5.85
CA VAL A 358 -14.62 -6.66 5.69
C VAL A 358 -15.39 -5.38 5.40
N LEU A 359 -15.62 -5.13 4.11
CA LEU A 359 -16.47 -4.05 3.65
C LEU A 359 -17.92 -4.42 3.92
N GLU A 360 -18.55 -3.63 4.79
CA GLU A 360 -19.99 -3.61 4.95
C GLU A 360 -20.60 -2.81 3.81
N GLU A 361 -21.61 -3.35 3.14
CA GLU A 361 -22.45 -2.53 2.27
C GLU A 361 -22.91 -1.31 3.06
N LYS A 362 -22.79 -0.11 2.46
CA LYS A 362 -23.63 1.00 2.91
C LYS A 362 -25.04 0.46 2.77
N SER A 363 -25.72 0.24 3.90
CA SER A 363 -27.05 -0.38 3.94
C SER A 363 -27.87 0.11 2.77
N ASN A 364 -28.12 -0.77 1.78
CA ASN A 364 -28.72 -0.51 0.47
C ASN A 364 -28.60 0.97 0.06
N PRO A 365 -27.55 1.41 -0.68
CA PRO A 365 -27.52 2.80 -1.14
C PRO A 365 -28.85 3.05 -1.83
N LEU A 366 -29.65 3.96 -1.28
CA LEU A 366 -31.03 4.14 -1.67
C LEU A 366 -31.05 4.31 -3.19
N ARG A 367 -31.57 3.31 -3.92
CA ARG A 367 -31.69 3.38 -5.38
C ARG A 367 -33.08 3.87 -5.71
N ALA A 368 -33.21 4.69 -6.74
CA ALA A 368 -34.52 5.01 -7.29
C ALA A 368 -35.25 3.69 -7.62
N GLY A 369 -36.48 3.55 -7.14
CA GLY A 369 -37.27 2.33 -7.29
C GLY A 369 -37.07 1.27 -6.20
N SER A 370 -36.22 1.49 -5.21
CA SER A 370 -36.03 0.54 -4.10
C SER A 370 -37.33 0.37 -3.30
N LYS A 371 -37.73 -0.88 -3.06
CA LYS A 371 -38.92 -1.23 -2.28
C LYS A 371 -38.57 -1.37 -0.80
N PHE A 372 -39.37 -0.78 0.08
CA PHE A 372 -39.25 -0.97 1.53
C PHE A 372 -40.61 -0.81 2.23
N ALA A 373 -40.77 -1.34 3.43
CA ALA A 373 -41.95 -1.12 4.26
C ALA A 373 -41.50 -1.03 5.73
N ASP A 374 -41.99 -0.02 6.45
CA ASP A 374 -41.71 0.13 7.88
C ASP A 374 -42.56 -0.87 8.69
N ALA A 375 -41.98 -1.42 9.76
CA ALA A 375 -42.73 -2.22 10.72
C ALA A 375 -43.65 -1.32 11.56
N MET A 376 -44.86 -1.77 11.83
CA MET A 376 -45.78 -1.10 12.77
C MET A 376 -45.62 -1.67 14.18
N ALA A 377 -46.02 -0.93 15.21
CA ALA A 377 -45.93 -1.31 16.63
C ALA A 377 -46.71 -2.60 17.05
N GLY A 378 -47.27 -3.36 16.09
CA GLY A 378 -47.92 -4.66 16.25
C GLY A 378 -47.50 -5.66 15.16
N LYS A 379 -48.26 -6.74 14.95
CA LYS A 379 -47.98 -7.76 13.90
C LYS A 379 -48.44 -7.30 12.50
N GLY A 380 -47.93 -6.17 12.01
CA GLY A 380 -48.29 -5.61 10.70
C GLY A 380 -47.18 -4.78 10.06
N GLN A 381 -47.25 -4.63 8.74
CA GLN A 381 -46.35 -3.78 7.95
C GLN A 381 -47.10 -2.56 7.43
N ALA A 382 -46.43 -1.41 7.41
CA ALA A 382 -46.91 -0.23 6.70
C ALA A 382 -46.98 -0.51 5.19
N PRO A 383 -47.64 0.37 4.40
CA PRO A 383 -47.66 0.21 2.95
C PRO A 383 -46.26 0.05 2.35
N GLU A 384 -46.12 -0.80 1.33
CA GLU A 384 -44.87 -0.89 0.55
C GLU A 384 -44.60 0.48 -0.09
N MET A 385 -43.37 0.96 0.08
CA MET A 385 -42.88 2.26 -0.37
C MET A 385 -41.84 2.06 -1.47
N ILE A 386 -41.85 2.94 -2.45
CA ILE A 386 -40.89 3.05 -3.54
C ILE A 386 -40.03 4.28 -3.30
N ALA A 387 -38.71 4.11 -3.22
CA ALA A 387 -37.78 5.20 -3.02
C ALA A 387 -37.64 6.09 -4.26
N ILE A 388 -37.80 7.40 -4.07
CA ILE A 388 -37.50 8.49 -5.00
C ILE A 388 -36.30 9.25 -4.44
N LEU A 389 -35.30 9.52 -5.28
CA LEU A 389 -34.07 10.16 -4.86
C LEU A 389 -34.18 11.68 -4.99
N GLN A 390 -33.34 12.40 -4.24
CA GLN A 390 -33.09 13.82 -4.50
C GLN A 390 -32.52 14.00 -5.91
N GLY A 391 -32.80 15.13 -6.55
CA GLY A 391 -32.33 15.39 -7.90
C GLY A 391 -33.15 16.39 -8.69
N LYS A 392 -32.75 16.60 -9.94
CA LYS A 392 -33.46 17.47 -10.89
C LYS A 392 -34.46 16.63 -11.66
N TYR A 393 -35.70 17.10 -11.69
CA TYR A 393 -36.82 16.47 -12.39
C TYR A 393 -37.58 17.50 -13.22
N PHE A 394 -38.41 17.02 -14.14
CA PHE A 394 -39.28 17.85 -14.96
C PHE A 394 -40.74 17.50 -14.70
N THR A 395 -41.57 18.52 -14.56
CA THR A 395 -43.00 18.48 -14.19
C THR A 395 -43.77 19.49 -15.03
N GLY A 396 -45.09 19.54 -14.87
CA GLY A 396 -45.98 20.40 -15.64
C GLY A 396 -46.28 19.83 -17.03
N GLU A 397 -47.18 20.51 -17.74
CA GLU A 397 -47.55 20.12 -19.09
C GLU A 397 -46.32 20.08 -20.00
N ASN A 398 -46.14 18.96 -20.74
CA ASN A 398 -44.98 18.67 -21.57
C ASN A 398 -43.63 18.84 -20.86
N ALA A 399 -43.57 18.54 -19.56
CA ALA A 399 -42.34 18.60 -18.77
C ALA A 399 -41.67 20.00 -18.74
N SER A 400 -42.47 21.05 -18.89
CA SER A 400 -42.00 22.45 -19.02
C SER A 400 -41.43 23.08 -17.75
N LYS A 401 -41.69 22.50 -16.57
CA LYS A 401 -41.25 23.03 -15.26
C LYS A 401 -40.17 22.14 -14.66
N GLN A 402 -38.94 22.65 -14.56
CA GLN A 402 -37.86 21.98 -13.83
C GLN A 402 -38.05 22.17 -12.31
N VAL A 403 -37.95 21.07 -11.56
CA VAL A 403 -38.01 21.05 -10.10
C VAL A 403 -36.76 20.36 -9.55
N PHE A 404 -36.24 20.85 -8.44
CA PHE A 404 -35.18 20.17 -7.70
C PHE A 404 -35.76 19.62 -6.40
N LEU A 405 -35.71 18.30 -6.24
CA LEU A 405 -36.00 17.64 -4.97
C LEU A 405 -34.73 17.68 -4.13
N ASP A 406 -34.80 18.31 -2.97
CA ASP A 406 -33.69 18.51 -2.04
C ASP A 406 -33.49 17.35 -1.06
N HIS A 407 -34.41 16.39 -1.02
CA HIS A 407 -34.35 15.20 -0.19
C HIS A 407 -34.91 13.97 -0.93
N ALA A 408 -34.56 12.78 -0.43
CA ALA A 408 -35.15 11.53 -0.87
C ALA A 408 -36.40 11.19 -0.04
N PHE A 409 -37.37 10.52 -0.65
CA PHE A 409 -38.58 10.07 0.03
C PHE A 409 -39.07 8.73 -0.53
N GLY A 410 -39.79 7.98 0.27
CA GLY A 410 -40.57 6.84 -0.19
C GLY A 410 -41.99 7.27 -0.51
N ILE A 411 -42.57 6.77 -1.59
CA ILE A 411 -44.00 6.94 -1.91
C ILE A 411 -44.65 5.57 -2.07
N GLY A 412 -45.89 5.39 -1.63
CA GLY A 412 -46.54 4.08 -1.67
C GLY A 412 -46.44 3.41 -3.05
N ALA A 413 -46.27 2.10 -3.13
CA ALA A 413 -46.23 1.36 -4.40
C ALA A 413 -47.61 1.28 -5.06
N THR A 414 -48.68 1.30 -4.25
CA THR A 414 -50.10 1.39 -4.65
C THR A 414 -50.81 2.53 -3.91
N PRO A 415 -52.03 2.94 -4.32
CA PRO A 415 -52.90 3.73 -3.44
C PRO A 415 -53.18 2.94 -2.16
N VAL A 416 -53.57 3.63 -1.09
CA VAL A 416 -53.94 2.95 0.17
C VAL A 416 -55.14 2.05 -0.10
N THR A 417 -55.07 0.80 0.32
CA THR A 417 -56.12 -0.18 0.07
C THR A 417 -57.22 -0.14 1.13
N VAL A 418 -58.39 -0.70 0.82
CA VAL A 418 -59.49 -0.88 1.77
C VAL A 418 -59.02 -1.64 3.02
N SER A 419 -58.21 -2.69 2.87
CA SER A 419 -57.66 -3.45 4.01
C SER A 419 -56.74 -2.63 4.90
N GLN A 420 -55.84 -1.84 4.29
CA GLN A 420 -54.92 -0.95 5.02
C GLN A 420 -55.70 0.12 5.79
N PHE A 421 -56.71 0.72 5.17
CA PHE A 421 -57.56 1.71 5.80
C PHE A 421 -58.46 1.11 6.89
N ALA A 422 -58.98 -0.10 6.68
CA ALA A 422 -59.76 -0.83 7.69
C ALA A 422 -58.94 -1.07 8.96
N THR A 423 -57.66 -1.44 8.84
CA THR A 423 -56.76 -1.61 9.98
C THR A 423 -56.63 -0.31 10.80
N PHE A 424 -56.52 0.83 10.12
CA PHE A 424 -56.51 2.14 10.79
C PHE A 424 -57.81 2.39 11.56
N VAL A 425 -58.96 2.15 10.94
CA VAL A 425 -60.26 2.35 11.58
C VAL A 425 -60.46 1.39 12.75
N GLU A 426 -60.05 0.13 12.63
CA GLU A 426 -60.12 -0.87 13.71
C GLU A 426 -59.24 -0.47 14.92
N HIS A 427 -58.05 0.07 14.69
CA HIS A 427 -57.14 0.47 15.77
C HIS A 427 -57.59 1.75 16.49
N THR A 428 -58.39 2.60 15.84
CA THR A 428 -58.66 3.96 16.32
C THR A 428 -60.13 4.25 16.56
N ASN A 429 -61.04 3.39 16.08
CA ASN A 429 -62.46 3.66 15.96
C ASN A 429 -62.78 4.96 15.20
N TYR A 430 -61.92 5.34 14.25
CA TYR A 430 -62.07 6.56 13.47
C TYR A 430 -63.32 6.52 12.58
N GLN A 431 -64.05 7.64 12.53
CA GLN A 431 -65.17 7.86 11.61
C GLN A 431 -64.77 8.87 10.54
N THR A 432 -64.97 8.53 9.27
CA THR A 432 -64.59 9.40 8.15
C THR A 432 -65.56 10.57 7.95
N ASP A 433 -65.13 11.61 7.25
CA ASP A 433 -66.00 12.74 6.88
C ASP A 433 -67.25 12.25 6.12
N ALA A 434 -67.13 11.22 5.27
CA ALA A 434 -68.27 10.63 4.55
C ALA A 434 -69.25 9.92 5.49
N GLU A 435 -68.76 9.23 6.53
CA GLU A 435 -69.61 8.60 7.55
C GLU A 435 -70.33 9.65 8.40
N LEU A 436 -69.64 10.72 8.81
CA LEU A 436 -70.21 11.79 9.61
C LEU A 436 -71.25 12.61 8.84
N LYS A 437 -71.00 12.87 7.55
CA LYS A 437 -71.95 13.56 6.66
C LYS A 437 -73.03 12.62 6.11
N ASN A 438 -72.86 11.31 6.31
CA ASN A 438 -73.72 10.25 5.79
C ASN A 438 -73.90 10.33 4.26
N THR A 439 -72.84 10.71 3.55
CA THR A 439 -72.82 10.79 2.08
C THR A 439 -71.40 10.80 1.53
N CYS A 440 -71.27 10.28 0.32
CA CYS A 440 -70.10 10.38 -0.54
C CYS A 440 -70.58 10.78 -1.94
N THR A 441 -69.82 11.56 -2.69
CA THR A 441 -70.21 11.99 -4.03
C THR A 441 -69.71 11.04 -5.11
N ALA A 442 -70.41 11.02 -6.24
CA ALA A 442 -70.04 10.32 -7.45
C ALA A 442 -70.18 11.24 -8.65
N LEU A 443 -69.49 10.91 -9.74
CA LEU A 443 -69.69 11.57 -11.01
C LEU A 443 -70.64 10.72 -11.85
N VAL A 444 -71.87 11.20 -12.05
CA VAL A 444 -72.91 10.54 -12.83
C VAL A 444 -73.27 11.45 -13.99
N ASN A 445 -73.10 10.98 -15.23
CA ASN A 445 -73.36 11.76 -16.45
C ASN A 445 -72.63 13.14 -16.49
N GLY A 446 -71.47 13.24 -15.85
CA GLY A 446 -70.68 14.48 -15.77
C GLY A 446 -71.07 15.42 -14.64
N GLU A 447 -72.05 15.07 -13.80
CA GLU A 447 -72.48 15.87 -12.65
C GLU A 447 -72.07 15.22 -11.33
N VAL A 448 -71.59 16.05 -10.39
CA VAL A 448 -71.27 15.61 -9.03
C VAL A 448 -72.58 15.38 -8.29
N THR A 449 -72.87 14.11 -7.99
CA THR A 449 -74.12 13.65 -7.39
C THR A 449 -73.85 13.03 -6.03
N PRO A 450 -74.54 13.43 -4.95
CA PRO A 450 -74.40 12.79 -3.65
C PRO A 450 -75.05 11.40 -3.66
N ILE A 451 -74.32 10.42 -3.12
CA ILE A 451 -74.84 9.09 -2.81
C ILE A 451 -75.15 9.07 -1.31
N ALA A 452 -76.43 8.95 -0.97
CA ALA A 452 -76.86 8.89 0.42
C ALA A 452 -76.32 7.64 1.11
N LYS A 453 -75.82 7.78 2.34
CA LYS A 453 -75.25 6.72 3.18
C LYS A 453 -73.96 6.06 2.66
N ALA A 454 -73.46 6.48 1.50
CA ALA A 454 -72.21 5.95 0.95
C ALA A 454 -71.00 6.41 1.77
N ASN A 455 -70.04 5.50 1.93
CA ASN A 455 -68.79 5.73 2.66
C ASN A 455 -67.71 4.76 2.12
N TRP A 456 -66.53 4.75 2.74
CA TRP A 456 -65.40 3.93 2.29
C TRP A 456 -65.67 2.41 2.30
N ARG A 457 -66.64 1.91 3.07
CA ARG A 457 -67.04 0.48 3.08
C ARG A 457 -68.03 0.15 1.97
N ASP A 458 -68.89 1.09 1.62
CA ASP A 458 -69.90 0.96 0.55
C ASP A 458 -69.99 2.26 -0.26
N PRO A 459 -69.13 2.43 -1.29
CA PRO A 459 -69.04 3.66 -2.07
C PRO A 459 -70.04 3.71 -3.23
N GLY A 460 -71.02 2.78 -3.27
CA GLY A 460 -71.95 2.60 -4.39
C GLY A 460 -71.51 1.57 -5.43
N PHE A 461 -70.41 0.86 -5.18
CA PHE A 461 -69.98 -0.32 -5.94
C PHE A 461 -69.22 -1.29 -5.04
N LYS A 462 -69.11 -2.55 -5.46
CA LYS A 462 -68.41 -3.59 -4.69
C LYS A 462 -66.90 -3.33 -4.66
N GLN A 463 -66.33 -3.24 -3.46
CA GLN A 463 -64.89 -3.18 -3.23
C GLN A 463 -64.37 -4.49 -2.61
N TYR A 464 -63.08 -4.75 -2.82
CA TYR A 464 -62.36 -5.87 -2.22
C TYR A 464 -61.25 -5.34 -1.29
N PRO A 465 -60.68 -6.17 -0.40
CA PRO A 465 -59.61 -5.74 0.51
C PRO A 465 -58.40 -5.10 -0.19
N ASN A 466 -58.11 -5.48 -1.44
CA ASN A 466 -57.05 -4.93 -2.28
C ASN A 466 -57.55 -3.89 -3.30
N SER A 467 -58.79 -3.40 -3.19
CA SER A 467 -59.22 -2.20 -3.91
C SER A 467 -58.61 -0.95 -3.27
N PRO A 468 -58.36 0.14 -4.03
CA PRO A 468 -57.99 1.42 -3.44
C PRO A 468 -59.15 1.93 -2.57
N VAL A 469 -58.85 2.46 -1.39
CA VAL A 469 -59.89 3.10 -0.55
C VAL A 469 -60.38 4.37 -1.23
N VAL A 470 -61.70 4.53 -1.30
CA VAL A 470 -62.39 5.72 -1.82
C VAL A 470 -63.39 6.27 -0.81
N CYS A 471 -64.09 7.35 -1.14
CA CYS A 471 -65.02 8.04 -0.22
C CYS A 471 -64.32 8.50 1.07
N VAL A 472 -63.10 9.02 0.91
CA VAL A 472 -62.27 9.58 1.98
C VAL A 472 -61.87 11.01 1.62
N SER A 473 -61.95 11.92 2.59
CA SER A 473 -61.54 13.31 2.41
C SER A 473 -60.02 13.48 2.56
N GLN A 474 -59.52 14.67 2.24
CA GLN A 474 -58.12 15.00 2.50
C GLN A 474 -57.83 14.97 4.03
N ASN A 475 -58.82 15.29 4.87
CA ASN A 475 -58.67 15.22 6.32
C ASN A 475 -58.56 13.77 6.79
N ASP A 476 -59.36 12.86 6.24
CA ASP A 476 -59.28 11.43 6.54
C ASP A 476 -57.91 10.86 6.18
N ALA A 477 -57.38 11.25 5.01
CA ALA A 477 -56.05 10.84 4.56
C ALA A 477 -54.92 11.41 5.44
N LYS A 478 -55.07 12.66 5.93
CA LYS A 478 -54.16 13.26 6.93
C LYS A 478 -54.23 12.52 8.28
N SER A 479 -55.43 12.14 8.73
CA SER A 479 -55.61 11.34 9.95
C SER A 479 -54.93 9.98 9.84
N TYR A 480 -55.07 9.30 8.69
CA TYR A 480 -54.41 8.03 8.42
C TYR A 480 -52.87 8.15 8.44
N THR A 481 -52.31 9.17 7.78
CA THR A 481 -50.84 9.38 7.76
C THR A 481 -50.30 9.72 9.16
N ASN A 482 -51.02 10.51 9.95
CA ASN A 482 -50.68 10.79 11.35
C ASN A 482 -50.72 9.53 12.23
N TRP A 483 -51.67 8.62 11.98
CA TRP A 483 -51.69 7.33 12.65
C TRP A 483 -50.49 6.46 12.24
N LEU A 484 -50.15 6.38 10.95
CA LEU A 484 -48.95 5.66 10.49
C LEU A 484 -47.66 6.19 11.12
N ARG A 485 -47.54 7.51 11.30
CA ARG A 485 -46.41 8.11 12.03
C ARG A 485 -46.27 7.56 13.44
N LYS A 486 -47.39 7.44 14.16
CA LYS A 486 -47.40 6.90 15.53
C LYS A 486 -47.10 5.40 15.56
N GLN A 487 -47.55 4.65 14.55
CA GLN A 487 -47.35 3.21 14.49
C GLN A 487 -45.93 2.81 14.12
N THR A 488 -45.26 3.57 13.26
CA THR A 488 -43.94 3.23 12.71
C THR A 488 -42.79 4.02 13.32
N GLY A 489 -43.07 5.17 13.93
CA GLY A 489 -42.06 6.14 14.34
C GLY A 489 -41.44 6.93 13.18
N ALA A 490 -41.83 6.64 11.92
CA ALA A 490 -41.33 7.30 10.72
C ALA A 490 -42.21 8.49 10.30
N ALA A 491 -41.67 9.40 9.49
CA ALA A 491 -42.37 10.61 9.03
C ALA A 491 -43.26 10.32 7.80
N TYR A 492 -44.49 9.86 8.05
CA TYR A 492 -45.54 9.68 7.04
C TYR A 492 -46.40 10.92 6.82
N ARG A 493 -46.74 11.21 5.55
CA ARG A 493 -47.58 12.34 5.13
C ARG A 493 -48.25 12.08 3.77
N LEU A 494 -49.07 13.02 3.30
CA LEU A 494 -49.51 13.07 1.91
C LEU A 494 -48.39 13.62 1.00
N PRO A 495 -48.31 13.19 -0.27
CA PRO A 495 -47.35 13.75 -1.22
C PRO A 495 -47.64 15.24 -1.48
N THR A 496 -46.63 16.04 -1.75
CA THR A 496 -46.83 17.31 -2.46
C THR A 496 -47.26 17.04 -3.90
N GLU A 497 -47.73 18.07 -4.59
CA GLU A 497 -48.10 17.90 -5.99
C GLU A 497 -46.87 17.53 -6.84
N GLU A 498 -45.77 18.24 -6.62
CA GLU A 498 -44.50 18.00 -7.29
C GLU A 498 -43.97 16.59 -7.03
N GLU A 499 -43.98 16.11 -5.77
CA GLU A 499 -43.53 14.75 -5.45
C GLU A 499 -44.38 13.68 -6.12
N TRP A 500 -45.71 13.86 -6.13
CA TRP A 500 -46.61 12.92 -6.79
C TRP A 500 -46.32 12.86 -8.28
N GLU A 501 -46.15 14.01 -8.94
CA GLU A 501 -45.92 14.06 -10.39
C GLU A 501 -44.53 13.52 -10.76
N VAL A 502 -43.49 13.83 -9.98
CA VAL A 502 -42.15 13.24 -10.16
C VAL A 502 -42.21 11.72 -10.09
N ALA A 503 -42.91 11.18 -9.08
CA ALA A 503 -43.06 9.74 -8.91
C ALA A 503 -43.89 9.10 -10.04
N ALA A 504 -44.96 9.75 -10.48
CA ALA A 504 -45.82 9.26 -11.57
C ALA A 504 -45.07 9.20 -12.90
N ARG A 505 -44.31 10.25 -13.22
CA ARG A 505 -43.51 10.37 -14.45
C ARG A 505 -42.37 9.36 -14.52
N ALA A 506 -41.75 9.03 -13.38
CA ALA A 506 -40.62 8.10 -13.32
C ALA A 506 -39.50 8.41 -14.33
N GLY A 507 -39.22 9.70 -14.55
CA GLY A 507 -38.22 10.18 -15.53
C GLY A 507 -38.76 10.44 -16.93
N SER A 508 -40.00 10.03 -17.25
CA SER A 508 -40.66 10.36 -18.52
C SER A 508 -41.05 11.84 -18.59
N GLN A 509 -40.89 12.43 -19.77
CA GLN A 509 -41.35 13.78 -20.09
C GLN A 509 -42.72 13.80 -20.81
N ASP A 510 -43.25 12.62 -21.13
CA ASP A 510 -44.51 12.48 -21.87
C ASP A 510 -45.74 12.62 -20.95
N LYS A 511 -46.96 12.61 -21.53
CA LYS A 511 -48.24 12.64 -20.78
C LYS A 511 -48.39 11.46 -19.81
N TYR A 512 -48.04 10.25 -20.26
CA TYR A 512 -48.06 9.02 -19.48
C TYR A 512 -46.64 8.49 -19.34
N TRP A 513 -46.37 7.71 -18.30
CA TRP A 513 -45.03 7.16 -18.08
C TRP A 513 -44.57 6.19 -19.18
N TRP A 514 -45.52 5.64 -19.96
CA TRP A 514 -45.26 4.78 -21.12
C TRP A 514 -45.23 5.50 -22.48
N GLY A 515 -45.48 6.81 -22.52
CA GLY A 515 -45.49 7.59 -23.75
C GLY A 515 -46.58 8.66 -23.79
N ASP A 516 -46.67 9.38 -24.92
CA ASP A 516 -47.60 10.50 -25.07
C ASP A 516 -49.04 10.09 -25.40
N LYS A 517 -49.21 8.89 -25.97
CA LYS A 517 -50.54 8.36 -26.34
C LYS A 517 -51.07 7.41 -25.28
N PHE A 518 -52.37 7.53 -25.00
CA PHE A 518 -53.05 6.59 -24.13
C PHE A 518 -53.13 5.21 -24.79
N VAL A 519 -52.89 4.14 -24.02
CA VAL A 519 -52.97 2.75 -24.48
C VAL A 519 -54.16 2.08 -23.80
N SER A 520 -55.17 1.69 -24.59
CA SER A 520 -56.35 0.99 -24.09
C SER A 520 -55.96 -0.32 -23.40
N GLY A 521 -56.58 -0.61 -22.26
CA GLY A 521 -56.30 -1.80 -21.45
C GLY A 521 -55.11 -1.70 -20.49
N GLU A 522 -54.25 -0.69 -20.59
CA GLU A 522 -53.05 -0.54 -19.73
C GLU A 522 -53.31 0.26 -18.44
N ALA A 523 -54.51 0.84 -18.29
CA ALA A 523 -54.96 1.50 -17.06
C ALA A 523 -56.50 1.50 -16.93
N ASN A 524 -57.00 1.59 -15.70
CA ASN A 524 -58.43 1.73 -15.43
C ASN A 524 -58.85 3.21 -15.44
N THR A 525 -59.25 3.73 -16.59
CA THR A 525 -59.91 5.04 -16.73
C THR A 525 -61.28 4.84 -17.36
N GLY A 526 -62.07 5.91 -17.48
CA GLY A 526 -63.29 5.89 -18.27
C GLY A 526 -62.99 5.59 -19.74
N TRP A 527 -63.80 4.72 -20.34
CA TRP A 527 -63.68 4.27 -21.73
C TRP A 527 -62.33 3.60 -22.09
N SER A 528 -61.60 3.10 -21.09
CA SER A 528 -60.27 2.50 -21.29
C SER A 528 -60.28 1.09 -21.88
N GLY A 529 -61.45 0.46 -21.98
CA GLY A 529 -61.62 -0.92 -22.49
C GLY A 529 -61.32 -2.01 -21.45
N THR A 530 -61.10 -1.65 -20.19
CA THR A 530 -60.91 -2.61 -19.09
C THR A 530 -62.25 -3.08 -18.53
N PRO A 531 -62.32 -4.27 -17.89
CA PRO A 531 -63.56 -4.77 -17.27
C PRO A 531 -64.17 -3.87 -16.19
N TRP A 532 -63.41 -2.92 -15.65
CA TRP A 532 -63.82 -2.01 -14.57
C TRP A 532 -64.16 -0.60 -15.07
N SER A 533 -63.81 -0.28 -16.31
CA SER A 533 -63.97 1.05 -16.90
C SER A 533 -65.41 1.53 -16.82
N ASN A 534 -65.62 2.75 -16.29
CA ASN A 534 -66.93 3.35 -16.00
C ASN A 534 -67.86 2.53 -15.07
N LEU A 535 -67.34 1.50 -14.38
CA LEU A 535 -68.12 0.66 -13.48
C LEU A 535 -67.63 0.74 -12.03
N SER A 536 -66.31 0.59 -11.81
CA SER A 536 -65.72 0.57 -10.46
C SER A 536 -64.20 0.73 -10.50
N THR A 537 -63.59 0.82 -9.33
CA THR A 537 -62.12 0.67 -9.18
C THR A 537 -61.67 -0.75 -9.51
N SER A 538 -60.47 -0.91 -10.05
CA SER A 538 -59.81 -2.21 -10.15
C SER A 538 -59.06 -2.52 -8.85
N PRO A 539 -58.74 -3.80 -8.55
CA PRO A 539 -57.73 -4.10 -7.56
C PRO A 539 -56.43 -3.33 -7.82
N VAL A 540 -55.73 -2.90 -6.78
CA VAL A 540 -54.43 -2.27 -6.93
C VAL A 540 -53.46 -3.21 -7.62
N SER A 541 -52.49 -2.67 -8.35
CA SER A 541 -51.49 -3.45 -9.11
C SER A 541 -52.05 -4.38 -10.20
N ALA A 542 -53.28 -4.15 -10.68
CA ALA A 542 -53.86 -4.89 -11.80
C ALA A 542 -53.17 -4.59 -13.15
N PHE A 543 -52.48 -3.46 -13.26
CA PHE A 543 -51.76 -3.01 -14.46
C PHE A 543 -50.25 -2.97 -14.22
N LYS A 544 -49.47 -2.75 -15.28
CA LYS A 544 -48.00 -2.65 -15.16
C LYS A 544 -47.60 -1.44 -14.32
N PRO A 545 -46.54 -1.54 -13.50
CA PRO A 545 -46.00 -0.38 -12.82
C PRO A 545 -45.15 0.46 -13.78
N ASN A 546 -44.91 1.72 -13.42
CA ASN A 546 -43.91 2.56 -14.10
C ASN A 546 -42.48 2.07 -13.84
N GLN A 547 -41.48 2.73 -14.44
CA GLN A 547 -40.06 2.32 -14.35
C GLN A 547 -39.49 2.29 -12.92
N LEU A 548 -40.14 2.95 -11.97
CA LEU A 548 -39.75 2.95 -10.56
C LEU A 548 -40.51 1.90 -9.73
N GLY A 549 -41.50 1.23 -10.29
CA GLY A 549 -42.30 0.24 -9.57
C GLY A 549 -43.59 0.79 -8.94
N LEU A 550 -44.04 1.99 -9.30
CA LEU A 550 -45.36 2.50 -8.87
C LEU A 550 -46.48 2.01 -9.78
N TYR A 551 -47.53 1.47 -9.17
CA TYR A 551 -48.77 1.05 -9.82
C TYR A 551 -49.83 2.14 -9.72
N ASP A 552 -50.81 2.13 -10.64
CA ASP A 552 -52.03 2.96 -10.55
C ASP A 552 -51.72 4.47 -10.39
N VAL A 553 -50.68 4.95 -11.07
CA VAL A 553 -50.38 6.40 -11.20
C VAL A 553 -51.11 7.04 -12.38
N VAL A 554 -51.72 6.22 -13.24
CA VAL A 554 -52.63 6.62 -14.31
C VAL A 554 -53.94 5.87 -14.10
N GLY A 555 -55.00 6.59 -13.74
CA GLY A 555 -56.33 6.06 -13.48
C GLY A 555 -56.50 5.38 -12.11
N ASN A 556 -57.50 4.49 -12.07
CA ASN A 556 -58.08 3.84 -10.90
C ASN A 556 -58.75 4.85 -9.96
N VAL A 557 -58.01 5.69 -9.24
CA VAL A 557 -58.57 6.74 -8.36
C VAL A 557 -57.75 8.01 -8.40
N TRP A 558 -58.42 9.15 -8.30
CA TRP A 558 -57.77 10.43 -8.02
C TRP A 558 -57.11 10.34 -6.64
N GLN A 559 -55.89 10.86 -6.51
CA GLN A 559 -55.10 10.73 -5.29
C GLN A 559 -54.89 12.09 -4.65
N TRP A 560 -55.36 12.26 -3.41
CA TRP A 560 -55.16 13.48 -2.63
C TRP A 560 -53.68 13.82 -2.46
N THR A 561 -53.35 15.09 -2.68
CA THR A 561 -52.05 15.69 -2.31
C THR A 561 -52.18 16.46 -0.99
N SER A 562 -51.05 16.92 -0.45
CA SER A 562 -50.99 17.79 0.74
C SER A 562 -51.35 19.26 0.45
N SER A 563 -51.64 19.61 -0.81
CA SER A 563 -51.96 20.99 -1.20
C SER A 563 -53.17 21.53 -0.42
N PRO A 564 -53.06 22.70 0.24
CA PRO A 564 -54.16 23.29 0.99
C PRO A 564 -55.32 23.73 0.09
N LYS A 565 -55.08 23.84 -1.23
CA LYS A 565 -56.10 24.16 -2.25
C LYS A 565 -56.98 22.96 -2.63
N GLY A 566 -56.72 21.78 -2.07
CA GLY A 566 -57.48 20.56 -2.36
C GLY A 566 -57.24 20.04 -3.77
N ILE A 567 -55.99 19.69 -4.05
CA ILE A 567 -55.57 19.14 -5.35
C ILE A 567 -55.47 17.62 -5.24
N ALA A 568 -56.08 16.93 -6.19
CA ALA A 568 -55.88 15.51 -6.45
C ALA A 568 -55.27 15.29 -7.84
N LYS A 569 -54.49 14.21 -8.00
CA LYS A 569 -53.76 13.87 -9.23
C LYS A 569 -54.07 12.44 -9.72
N GLY A 570 -53.82 12.17 -11.00
CA GLY A 570 -53.77 10.81 -11.56
C GLY A 570 -55.00 10.27 -12.28
N GLY A 571 -56.15 10.95 -12.26
CA GLY A 571 -57.36 10.45 -12.93
C GLY A 571 -58.04 9.29 -12.18
N ALA A 572 -59.22 8.85 -12.66
CA ALA A 572 -59.96 7.75 -12.05
C ALA A 572 -60.75 6.92 -13.07
N TRP A 573 -61.32 5.80 -12.60
CA TRP A 573 -62.04 4.77 -13.37
C TRP A 573 -63.23 5.27 -14.21
N ASN A 574 -63.78 6.45 -13.92
CA ASN A 574 -64.89 7.10 -14.62
C ASN A 574 -64.53 8.45 -15.26
N PHE A 575 -63.25 8.80 -15.35
CA PHE A 575 -62.78 10.02 -16.02
C PHE A 575 -62.11 9.68 -17.35
N SER A 576 -62.13 10.62 -18.31
CA SER A 576 -61.50 10.39 -19.60
C SER A 576 -60.00 10.07 -19.45
N PRO A 577 -59.41 9.29 -20.37
CA PRO A 577 -57.99 8.97 -20.29
C PRO A 577 -57.07 10.20 -20.25
N GLU A 578 -57.45 11.29 -20.94
CA GLU A 578 -56.73 12.57 -20.94
C GLU A 578 -56.57 13.15 -19.52
N MET A 579 -57.58 12.98 -18.66
CA MET A 579 -57.56 13.47 -17.28
C MET A 579 -56.63 12.65 -16.37
N ALA A 580 -56.11 11.52 -16.84
CA ALA A 580 -55.14 10.70 -16.12
C ALA A 580 -53.67 11.00 -16.50
N ALA A 581 -53.42 12.00 -17.37
CA ALA A 581 -52.08 12.46 -17.66
C ALA A 581 -51.41 13.07 -16.41
N SER A 582 -50.09 12.92 -16.30
CA SER A 582 -49.35 13.17 -15.05
C SER A 582 -49.43 14.62 -14.55
N ASP A 583 -49.61 15.58 -15.46
CA ASP A 583 -49.75 17.01 -15.16
C ASP A 583 -51.15 17.41 -14.71
N LYS A 584 -52.19 16.62 -14.99
CA LYS A 584 -53.58 17.03 -14.75
C LYS A 584 -53.91 17.07 -13.26
N GLN A 585 -54.68 18.09 -12.90
CA GLN A 585 -55.12 18.39 -11.54
C GLN A 585 -56.64 18.33 -11.48
N LEU A 586 -57.17 17.80 -10.38
CA LEU A 586 -58.56 17.94 -9.99
C LEU A 586 -58.64 18.79 -8.73
N PHE A 587 -59.42 19.86 -8.77
CA PHE A 587 -59.64 20.77 -7.65
C PHE A 587 -60.93 20.40 -6.92
N LEU A 588 -60.84 20.18 -5.62
CA LEU A 588 -61.95 19.80 -4.75
C LEU A 588 -61.81 20.49 -3.39
N SER A 589 -62.90 20.58 -2.64
CA SER A 589 -62.83 20.99 -1.23
C SER A 589 -62.08 19.92 -0.41
N ASN A 590 -61.25 20.31 0.54
CA ASN A 590 -60.51 19.36 1.41
C ASN A 590 -61.42 18.45 2.24
N PHE A 591 -62.70 18.82 2.38
CA PHE A 591 -63.73 18.06 3.09
C PHE A 591 -64.56 17.16 2.16
N GLU A 592 -64.32 17.22 0.84
CA GLU A 592 -65.06 16.43 -0.14
C GLU A 592 -64.63 14.97 -0.06
N ALA A 593 -65.57 14.04 -0.16
CA ALA A 593 -65.30 12.61 -0.20
C ALA A 593 -66.07 12.02 -1.39
N ALA A 594 -65.36 11.42 -2.33
CA ALA A 594 -65.94 10.92 -3.57
C ALA A 594 -65.53 9.47 -3.87
N ASN A 595 -66.38 8.73 -4.58
CA ASN A 595 -66.16 7.31 -4.89
C ASN A 595 -65.12 7.06 -6.01
N TYR A 596 -64.55 8.14 -6.54
CA TYR A 596 -63.43 8.17 -7.48
C TYR A 596 -62.15 8.75 -6.83
N LEU A 597 -62.16 9.03 -5.53
CA LEU A 597 -61.13 9.78 -4.83
C LEU A 597 -60.58 8.98 -3.64
N GLY A 598 -59.29 8.69 -3.71
CA GLY A 598 -58.51 8.02 -2.68
C GLY A 598 -57.22 8.78 -2.42
N PHE A 599 -56.18 8.07 -1.96
CA PHE A 599 -54.89 8.69 -1.68
C PHE A 599 -53.75 7.68 -1.63
N ARG A 600 -52.53 8.22 -1.62
CA ARG A 600 -51.28 7.50 -1.41
C ARG A 600 -50.47 8.24 -0.35
N VAL A 601 -49.55 7.53 0.29
CA VAL A 601 -48.71 8.09 1.36
C VAL A 601 -47.28 8.30 0.89
N VAL A 602 -46.61 9.26 1.51
CA VAL A 602 -45.17 9.52 1.42
C VAL A 602 -44.55 9.29 2.80
N ARG A 603 -43.31 8.80 2.81
CA ARG A 603 -42.48 8.52 3.99
C ARG A 603 -41.11 9.16 3.78
N ASP A 604 -40.75 10.17 4.55
CA ASP A 604 -39.47 10.88 4.37
C ASP A 604 -38.26 9.96 4.70
N ILE A 605 -37.19 10.05 3.91
CA ILE A 605 -35.98 9.25 4.10
C ILE A 605 -34.86 10.18 4.57
N ASN A 606 -34.51 10.07 5.86
CA ASN A 606 -33.45 10.85 6.49
C ASN A 606 -32.07 10.24 6.29
#